data_AF-A0A226DLE8-F1
#
_entry.id   AF-A0A226DLE8-F1
#
_cell.length_a   1.000
_cell.length_b   1.000
_cell.length_c   1.000
_cell.angle_alpha   90.00
_cell.angle_beta   90.00
_cell.angle_gamma   90.00
#
_symmetry.space_group_name_H-M   'P 1'
#
loop_
_entity.id
_entity.type
_entity.pdbx_description
1 polymer ?
#
loop_
_entity_poly.entity_id
_entity_poly.type
_entity_poly.pdbx_seq_one_letter_code
_entity_poly.pdbx_strand_id
1 'polypeptide(L)'
;MVVTPLMWKSLDTFDQLDSHIWISPLKWDSKRSKFVWISAPRKLVGWAIVLLYSSLTVTICSGLMLLQLYGIVQLSLLNFILTAAIDGILGFAVMQEGSSLLYGETLAAVANELKHLEWESRQRAIIFGHLLLNCVQNLIHSLSKWNNITGHLTPLVLMFYNIFAITLSILNDGISTIIALAMGLACVIEVCTIFLAIKGRAVVPAAIYPIFPSLGFAIPVVSYTLLGDAVNVGETTRRLKTACNNHIAMRKDTVGYMKRRIRAVKVAQLSGGIFSYTLFFLNKCTKAMFYWSMLYYTNVACLSISL
;
A
#
# COMPACT_ATOMS: atom_id res chain seq x y z
N MET A 1 -0.25 2.14 -4.54
CA MET A 1 0.61 3.21 -4.01
C MET A 1 1.02 4.06 -5.20
N VAL A 2 0.43 5.25 -5.38
CA VAL A 2 0.85 6.14 -6.47
C VAL A 2 2.20 6.70 -6.05
N VAL A 3 3.26 6.33 -6.75
CA VAL A 3 4.56 6.99 -6.60
C VAL A 3 4.31 8.48 -6.79
N THR A 4 4.52 9.30 -5.77
CA THR A 4 4.15 10.73 -5.83
C THR A 4 5.26 11.52 -6.52
N PRO A 5 4.97 12.71 -7.10
CA PRO A 5 6.04 13.59 -7.62
C PRO A 5 7.09 13.90 -6.54
N LEU A 6 6.66 13.85 -5.27
CA LEU A 6 7.49 14.02 -4.10
C LEU A 6 8.55 12.90 -3.96
N MET A 7 8.22 11.66 -4.32
CA MET A 7 9.17 10.55 -4.29
C MET A 7 10.32 10.78 -5.29
N TRP A 8 10.01 11.18 -6.53
CA TRP A 8 11.03 11.51 -7.52
C TRP A 8 11.89 12.70 -7.09
N LYS A 9 11.27 13.74 -6.51
CA LYS A 9 12.00 14.87 -5.94
C LYS A 9 12.92 14.46 -4.79
N SER A 10 12.52 13.47 -3.98
CA SER A 10 13.37 12.93 -2.93
C SER A 10 14.58 12.17 -3.49
N LEU A 11 14.42 11.45 -4.61
CA LEU A 11 15.54 10.81 -5.31
C LEU A 11 16.49 11.84 -5.94
N ASP A 12 15.98 12.93 -6.49
CA ASP A 12 16.82 14.03 -6.99
C ASP A 12 17.60 14.70 -5.86
N THR A 13 16.99 14.82 -4.67
CA THR A 13 17.68 15.31 -3.46
C THR A 13 18.72 14.30 -2.99
N PHE A 14 18.42 13.00 -3.10
CA PHE A 14 19.33 11.92 -2.73
C PHE A 14 20.58 11.88 -3.62
N ASP A 15 20.45 12.10 -4.93
CA ASP A 15 21.62 12.18 -5.84
C ASP A 15 22.57 13.34 -5.48
N GLN A 16 22.06 14.43 -4.88
CA GLN A 16 22.91 15.52 -4.35
C GLN A 16 23.67 15.10 -3.08
N LEU A 17 23.09 14.21 -2.27
CA LEU A 17 23.72 13.68 -1.06
C LEU A 17 24.70 12.54 -1.38
N ASP A 18 24.48 11.82 -2.48
CA ASP A 18 25.27 10.67 -2.91
C ASP A 18 26.76 11.00 -3.11
N SER A 19 27.11 12.27 -3.36
CA SER A 19 28.52 12.69 -3.41
C SER A 19 29.25 12.59 -2.06
N HIS A 20 28.51 12.52 -0.96
CA HIS A 20 29.04 12.40 0.40
C HIS A 20 28.99 10.96 0.94
N ILE A 21 28.38 10.03 0.18
CA ILE A 21 28.19 8.63 0.56
C ILE A 21 29.05 7.75 -0.37
N TRP A 22 29.31 6.52 0.03
CA TRP A 22 29.96 5.54 -0.84
C TRP A 22 29.07 5.23 -2.06
N ILE A 23 29.71 5.03 -3.22
CA ILE A 23 29.00 4.76 -4.48
C ILE A 23 28.29 3.40 -4.39
N SER A 24 26.96 3.42 -4.39
CA SER A 24 26.12 2.22 -4.50
C SER A 24 26.13 1.69 -5.95
N PRO A 25 26.03 0.35 -6.15
CA PRO A 25 26.05 -0.22 -7.49
C PRO A 25 24.79 0.15 -8.31
N LEU A 26 23.68 0.47 -7.64
CA LEU A 26 22.48 1.06 -8.25
C LEU A 26 22.40 2.55 -7.90
N LYS A 27 22.60 3.43 -8.88
CA LYS A 27 22.59 4.89 -8.67
C LYS A 27 21.42 5.56 -9.40
N TRP A 28 20.79 6.55 -8.76
CA TRP A 28 19.87 7.45 -9.44
C TRP A 28 20.64 8.53 -10.20
N ASP A 29 20.43 8.67 -11.50
CA ASP A 29 20.93 9.79 -12.30
C ASP A 29 19.82 10.84 -12.42
N SER A 30 19.92 11.92 -11.64
CA SER A 30 18.93 13.01 -11.65
C SER A 30 18.78 13.68 -13.03
N LYS A 31 19.87 13.79 -13.80
CA LYS A 31 19.86 14.44 -15.12
C LYS A 31 19.09 13.63 -16.14
N ARG A 32 19.25 12.31 -16.12
CA ARG A 32 18.53 11.39 -17.01
C ARG A 32 17.21 10.95 -16.43
N SER A 33 16.99 11.19 -15.14
CA SER A 33 15.81 10.76 -14.41
C SER A 33 15.65 9.24 -14.50
N LYS A 34 16.75 8.49 -14.39
CA LYS A 34 16.80 7.03 -14.56
C LYS A 34 17.76 6.39 -13.55
N PHE A 35 17.47 5.14 -13.16
CA PHE A 35 18.43 4.32 -12.44
C PHE A 35 19.50 3.79 -13.40
N VAL A 36 20.77 3.95 -13.01
CA VAL A 36 21.93 3.50 -13.77
C VAL A 36 22.70 2.48 -12.93
N TRP A 37 22.96 1.33 -13.54
CA TRP A 37 23.78 0.29 -12.97
C TRP A 37 25.27 0.59 -13.22
N ILE A 38 26.09 0.58 -12.17
CA ILE A 38 27.53 0.82 -12.26
C ILE A 38 28.25 -0.53 -12.20
N SER A 39 28.67 -1.07 -13.35
CA SER A 39 29.35 -2.37 -13.43
C SER A 39 30.84 -2.34 -13.07
N ALA A 40 31.44 -1.15 -12.87
CA ALA A 40 32.88 -1.02 -12.70
C ALA A 40 33.32 -1.38 -11.27
N PRO A 41 33.98 -2.54 -11.05
CA PRO A 41 34.29 -3.04 -9.70
C PRO A 41 35.22 -2.11 -8.92
N ARG A 42 36.11 -1.38 -9.62
CA ARG A 42 37.05 -0.44 -9.00
C ARG A 42 36.36 0.74 -8.31
N LYS A 43 35.18 1.15 -8.77
CA LYS A 43 34.42 2.25 -8.16
C LYS A 43 33.61 1.80 -6.94
N LEU A 44 33.38 0.50 -6.80
CA LEU A 44 32.54 -0.10 -5.76
C LEU A 44 33.33 -0.60 -4.55
N VAL A 45 34.65 -0.39 -4.50
CA VAL A 45 35.50 -0.92 -3.43
C VAL A 45 35.05 -0.42 -2.05
N GLY A 46 34.75 0.87 -1.91
CA GLY A 46 34.28 1.45 -0.65
C GLY A 46 32.96 0.82 -0.20
N TRP A 47 31.99 0.68 -1.11
CA TRP A 47 30.71 0.03 -0.84
C TRP A 47 30.90 -1.45 -0.47
N ALA A 48 31.77 -2.19 -1.17
CA ALA A 48 32.04 -3.59 -0.89
C ALA A 48 32.66 -3.82 0.50
N ILE A 49 33.55 -2.93 0.94
CA ILE A 49 34.12 -2.95 2.30
C ILE A 49 33.02 -2.76 3.34
N VAL A 50 32.13 -1.78 3.15
CA VAL A 50 31.01 -1.51 4.07
C VAL A 50 30.04 -2.70 4.12
N LEU A 51 29.71 -3.29 2.97
CA LEU A 51 28.81 -4.44 2.91
C LEU A 51 29.43 -5.67 3.60
N LEU A 52 30.73 -5.91 3.39
CA LEU A 52 31.44 -7.01 4.03
C LEU A 52 31.48 -6.83 5.55
N TYR A 53 31.82 -5.63 6.02
CA TYR A 53 31.81 -5.30 7.45
C TYR A 53 30.42 -5.47 8.08
N SER A 54 29.37 -5.00 7.40
CA SER A 54 27.98 -5.14 7.86
C SER A 54 27.54 -6.60 7.90
N SER A 55 27.91 -7.40 6.90
CA SER A 55 27.59 -8.84 6.85
C SER A 55 28.28 -9.63 7.97
N LEU A 56 29.54 -9.30 8.27
CA LEU A 56 30.27 -9.88 9.40
C LEU A 56 29.60 -9.52 10.73
N THR A 57 29.18 -8.26 10.89
CA THR A 57 28.48 -7.79 12.09
C THR A 57 27.17 -8.57 12.31
N VAL A 58 26.34 -8.72 11.26
CA VAL A 58 25.10 -9.51 11.31
C VAL A 58 25.39 -10.96 11.71
N THR A 59 26.41 -11.57 11.10
CA THR A 59 26.78 -12.96 11.39
C THR A 59 27.20 -13.14 12.86
N ILE A 60 27.97 -12.20 13.41
CA ILE A 60 28.39 -12.21 14.82
C ILE A 60 27.18 -12.03 15.75
N CYS A 61 26.29 -11.07 15.47
CA CYS A 61 25.09 -10.81 16.26
C CYS A 61 24.12 -12.00 16.26
N SER A 62 23.84 -12.56 15.08
CA SER A 62 23.08 -13.80 14.93
C SER A 62 23.71 -14.97 15.70
N GLY A 63 25.04 -15.10 15.66
CA GLY A 63 25.77 -16.11 16.44
C GLY A 63 25.61 -15.93 17.96
N LEU A 64 25.70 -14.69 18.46
CA LEU A 64 25.46 -14.38 19.88
C LEU A 64 24.02 -14.71 20.31
N MET A 65 23.04 -14.41 19.46
CA MET A 65 21.64 -14.76 19.73
C MET A 65 21.43 -16.28 19.76
N LEU A 66 22.09 -17.04 18.88
CA LEU A 66 22.06 -18.51 18.92
C LEU A 66 22.71 -19.05 20.20
N LEU A 67 23.88 -18.55 20.59
CA LEU A 67 24.56 -18.95 21.84
C LEU A 67 23.70 -18.66 23.08
N GLN A 68 22.94 -17.57 23.07
CA GLN A 68 21.95 -17.27 24.11
C GLN A 68 20.83 -18.32 24.15
N LEU A 69 20.31 -18.73 22.99
CA LEU A 69 19.24 -19.75 22.90
C LEU A 69 19.70 -21.13 23.40
N TYR A 70 21.00 -21.45 23.26
CA TYR A 70 21.60 -22.65 23.84
C TYR A 70 21.95 -22.54 25.32
N GLY A 71 21.74 -21.38 25.95
CA GLY A 71 22.08 -21.14 27.35
C GLY A 71 23.58 -21.06 27.64
N ILE A 72 24.41 -20.92 26.61
CA ILE A 72 25.88 -20.78 26.75
C ILE A 72 26.23 -19.35 27.21
N VAL A 73 25.50 -18.36 26.68
CA VAL A 73 25.63 -16.95 27.05
C VAL A 73 24.37 -16.53 27.81
N GLN A 74 24.51 -15.58 28.75
CA GLN A 74 23.40 -14.91 29.42
C GLN A 74 23.39 -13.41 29.10
N LEU A 75 22.56 -13.01 28.16
CA LEU A 75 22.16 -11.65 27.82
C LEU A 75 20.88 -11.30 28.58
N SER A 76 20.76 -10.05 29.02
CA SER A 76 19.48 -9.54 29.52
C SER A 76 18.43 -9.58 28.42
N LEU A 77 17.16 -9.82 28.77
CA LEU A 77 16.06 -9.88 27.81
C LEU A 77 15.98 -8.61 26.94
N LEU A 78 16.26 -7.45 27.54
CA LEU A 78 16.30 -6.17 26.82
C LEU A 78 17.40 -6.16 25.74
N ASN A 79 18.63 -6.56 26.09
CA ASN A 79 19.74 -6.60 25.15
C ASN A 79 19.49 -7.62 24.04
N PHE A 80 18.85 -8.74 24.36
CA PHE A 80 18.44 -9.73 23.37
C PHE A 80 17.45 -9.13 22.36
N ILE A 81 16.37 -8.48 22.83
CA ILE A 81 15.37 -7.86 21.96
C ILE A 81 15.98 -6.74 21.10
N LEU A 82 16.83 -5.89 21.69
CA LEU A 82 17.50 -4.81 20.96
C LEU A 82 18.47 -5.34 19.92
N THR A 83 19.26 -6.36 20.27
CA THR A 83 20.18 -7.01 19.34
C THR A 83 19.40 -7.65 18.21
N ALA A 84 18.30 -8.36 18.49
CA ALA A 84 17.46 -8.97 17.47
C ALA A 84 16.82 -7.93 16.53
N ALA A 85 16.35 -6.80 17.06
CA ALA A 85 15.77 -5.73 16.24
C ALA A 85 16.83 -5.07 15.33
N ILE A 86 18.01 -4.75 15.88
CA ILE A 86 19.10 -4.15 15.11
C ILE A 86 19.64 -5.14 14.08
N ASP A 87 19.83 -6.40 14.45
CA ASP A 87 20.29 -7.47 13.57
C ASP A 87 19.29 -7.71 12.44
N GLY A 88 17.98 -7.67 12.74
CA GLY A 88 16.93 -7.76 11.73
C GLY A 88 16.96 -6.61 10.72
N ILE A 89 17.13 -5.36 11.19
CA ILE A 89 17.21 -4.19 10.31
C ILE A 89 18.50 -4.24 9.46
N LEU A 90 19.64 -4.54 10.09
CA LEU A 90 20.94 -4.60 9.41
C LEU A 90 21.00 -5.77 8.43
N GLY A 91 20.47 -6.93 8.82
CA GLY A 91 20.33 -8.11 7.96
C GLY A 91 19.45 -7.82 6.75
N PHE A 92 18.31 -7.15 6.93
CA PHE A 92 17.48 -6.70 5.81
C PHE A 92 18.24 -5.74 4.88
N ALA A 93 18.97 -4.77 5.42
CA ALA A 93 19.77 -3.85 4.61
C ALA A 93 20.88 -4.58 3.82
N VAL A 94 21.61 -5.50 4.46
CA VAL A 94 22.64 -6.33 3.81
C VAL A 94 22.04 -7.19 2.70
N MET A 95 20.87 -7.80 2.94
CA MET A 95 20.16 -8.58 1.92
C MET A 95 19.72 -7.70 0.75
N GLN A 96 19.19 -6.50 1.00
CA GLN A 96 18.79 -5.55 -0.03
C GLN A 96 19.98 -5.09 -0.88
N GLU A 97 21.08 -4.72 -0.24
CA GLU A 97 22.32 -4.31 -0.92
C GLU A 97 22.95 -5.47 -1.71
N GLY A 98 22.98 -6.68 -1.13
CA GLY A 98 23.45 -7.89 -1.80
C GLY A 98 22.57 -8.26 -3.01
N SER A 99 21.25 -8.11 -2.89
CA SER A 99 20.34 -8.30 -4.02
C SER A 99 20.57 -7.27 -5.12
N SER A 100 20.93 -6.04 -4.76
CA SER A 100 21.31 -4.99 -5.70
C SER A 100 22.61 -5.34 -6.41
N LEU A 101 23.54 -6.06 -5.76
CA LEU A 101 24.75 -6.54 -6.42
C LEU A 101 24.46 -7.59 -7.51
N LEU A 102 23.60 -8.56 -7.18
CA LEU A 102 23.29 -9.71 -8.05
C LEU A 102 22.32 -9.34 -9.17
N TYR A 103 21.34 -8.50 -8.86
CA TYR A 103 20.21 -8.17 -9.74
C TYR A 103 20.15 -6.69 -10.08
N GLY A 104 21.19 -5.90 -9.83
CA GLY A 104 21.09 -4.46 -10.00
C GLY A 104 20.86 -4.01 -11.44
N GLU A 105 21.35 -4.77 -12.43
CA GLU A 105 21.04 -4.52 -13.84
C GLU A 105 19.55 -4.73 -14.13
N THR A 106 18.98 -5.84 -13.67
CA THR A 106 17.55 -6.13 -13.85
C THR A 106 16.67 -5.20 -13.03
N LEU A 107 17.07 -4.84 -11.80
CA LEU A 107 16.39 -3.84 -10.97
C LEU A 107 16.42 -2.45 -11.60
N ALA A 108 17.54 -2.02 -12.18
CA ALA A 108 17.63 -0.76 -12.91
C ALA A 108 16.69 -0.77 -14.12
N ALA A 109 16.68 -1.85 -14.91
CA ALA A 109 15.79 -2.00 -16.05
C ALA A 109 14.31 -1.96 -15.60
N VAL A 110 13.92 -2.77 -14.61
CA VAL A 110 12.55 -2.82 -14.09
C VAL A 110 12.13 -1.49 -13.47
N ALA A 111 12.99 -0.81 -12.71
CA ALA A 111 12.65 0.49 -12.12
C ALA A 111 12.49 1.58 -13.18
N ASN A 112 13.30 1.55 -14.24
CA ASN A 112 13.17 2.46 -15.37
C ASN A 112 11.89 2.19 -16.17
N GLU A 113 11.55 0.92 -16.42
CA GLU A 113 10.29 0.52 -17.05
C GLU A 113 9.10 0.86 -16.16
N LEU A 114 9.19 0.66 -14.85
CA LEU A 114 8.13 1.02 -13.90
C LEU A 114 7.93 2.53 -13.87
N LYS A 115 8.98 3.34 -13.94
CA LYS A 115 8.88 4.80 -14.07
C LYS A 115 8.22 5.19 -15.39
N HIS A 116 8.60 4.54 -16.50
CA HIS A 116 7.96 4.74 -17.80
C HIS A 116 6.47 4.39 -17.74
N LEU A 117 6.14 3.23 -17.17
CA LEU A 117 4.78 2.77 -16.92
C LEU A 117 4.05 3.62 -15.88
N GLU A 118 4.71 4.30 -14.95
CA GLU A 118 4.08 5.23 -14.00
C GLU A 118 3.75 6.55 -14.70
N TRP A 119 4.65 7.07 -15.53
CA TRP A 119 4.36 8.21 -16.38
C TRP A 119 3.18 7.89 -17.30
N GLU A 120 3.23 6.72 -17.93
CA GLU A 120 2.23 6.25 -18.84
C GLU A 120 0.94 5.84 -18.13
N SER A 121 0.99 5.31 -16.91
CA SER A 121 -0.18 4.97 -16.09
C SER A 121 -0.70 6.16 -15.31
N ARG A 122 0.04 7.23 -15.06
CA ARG A 122 -0.54 8.50 -14.62
C ARG A 122 -1.27 9.15 -15.76
N GLN A 123 -0.66 9.20 -16.94
CA GLN A 123 -1.37 9.57 -18.15
C GLN A 123 -2.61 8.69 -18.29
N ARG A 124 -2.46 7.37 -18.30
CA ARG A 124 -3.57 6.43 -18.49
C ARG A 124 -4.49 6.27 -17.29
N ALA A 125 -4.17 6.56 -16.04
CA ALA A 125 -5.06 6.42 -14.86
C ALA A 125 -5.65 7.76 -14.43
N ILE A 126 -5.01 8.89 -14.75
CA ILE A 126 -5.71 10.18 -14.80
C ILE A 126 -6.65 10.13 -16.00
N ILE A 127 -6.25 9.61 -17.16
CA ILE A 127 -7.13 9.42 -18.32
C ILE A 127 -8.17 8.32 -18.09
N PHE A 128 -7.87 7.19 -17.44
CA PHE A 128 -8.79 6.06 -17.17
C PHE A 128 -9.63 6.31 -15.93
N GLY A 129 -9.11 7.02 -14.93
CA GLY A 129 -9.86 7.54 -13.80
C GLY A 129 -10.77 8.69 -14.23
N HIS A 130 -10.30 9.65 -15.03
CA HIS A 130 -11.18 10.62 -15.69
C HIS A 130 -12.05 9.98 -16.75
N LEU A 131 -11.67 8.90 -17.44
CA LEU A 131 -12.54 8.22 -18.41
C LEU A 131 -13.54 7.34 -17.69
N LEU A 132 -13.22 6.74 -16.54
CA LEU A 132 -14.19 5.99 -15.74
C LEU A 132 -15.08 6.95 -15.00
N LEU A 133 -14.57 8.01 -14.38
CA LEU A 133 -15.41 9.04 -13.75
C LEU A 133 -16.17 9.85 -14.80
N ASN A 134 -15.58 10.24 -15.94
CA ASN A 134 -16.34 10.87 -17.03
C ASN A 134 -17.22 9.87 -17.75
N CYS A 135 -16.89 8.59 -17.89
CA CYS A 135 -17.84 7.61 -18.43
C CYS A 135 -18.97 7.43 -17.44
N VAL A 136 -18.71 7.31 -16.14
CA VAL A 136 -19.76 7.15 -15.12
C VAL A 136 -20.56 8.45 -14.96
N GLN A 137 -19.94 9.63 -14.94
CA GLN A 137 -20.62 10.93 -14.88
C GLN A 137 -21.32 11.26 -16.18
N ASN A 138 -20.74 11.02 -17.36
CA ASN A 138 -21.43 11.19 -18.65
C ASN A 138 -22.49 10.12 -18.85
N LEU A 139 -22.33 8.91 -18.31
CA LEU A 139 -23.37 7.88 -18.32
C LEU A 139 -24.49 8.29 -17.37
N ILE A 140 -24.21 8.81 -16.18
CA ILE A 140 -25.22 9.31 -15.23
C ILE A 140 -25.91 10.57 -15.77
N HIS A 141 -25.17 11.51 -16.34
CA HIS A 141 -25.69 12.74 -16.94
C HIS A 141 -26.44 12.45 -18.25
N SER A 142 -25.96 11.52 -19.07
CA SER A 142 -26.72 11.05 -20.23
C SER A 142 -27.93 10.24 -19.79
N LEU A 143 -27.85 9.41 -18.76
CA LEU A 143 -29.01 8.74 -18.18
C LEU A 143 -30.05 9.74 -17.66
N SER A 144 -29.65 10.82 -16.98
CA SER A 144 -30.59 11.83 -16.47
C SER A 144 -31.20 12.67 -17.61
N LYS A 145 -30.41 13.02 -18.63
CA LYS A 145 -30.85 13.81 -19.79
C LYS A 145 -31.70 12.99 -20.78
N TRP A 146 -31.42 11.69 -20.92
CA TRP A 146 -32.12 10.77 -21.83
C TRP A 146 -33.28 10.02 -21.15
N ASN A 147 -33.45 10.21 -19.84
CA ASN A 147 -34.61 9.78 -19.06
C ASN A 147 -35.94 10.26 -19.68
N ASN A 148 -35.91 11.34 -20.47
CA ASN A 148 -37.08 11.88 -21.15
C ASN A 148 -37.31 11.32 -22.57
N ILE A 149 -36.38 10.59 -23.19
CA ILE A 149 -36.38 10.46 -24.67
C ILE A 149 -36.54 9.03 -25.22
N THR A 150 -36.10 7.91 -24.61
CA THR A 150 -36.38 6.59 -25.25
C THR A 150 -36.11 5.33 -24.39
N GLY A 151 -36.95 4.29 -24.55
CA GLY A 151 -36.85 3.00 -23.85
C GLY A 151 -35.81 2.00 -24.40
N HIS A 152 -35.20 2.26 -25.55
CA HIS A 152 -34.41 1.28 -26.29
C HIS A 152 -32.93 1.14 -25.84
N LEU A 153 -32.43 2.04 -24.99
CA LEU A 153 -31.00 2.11 -24.58
C LEU A 153 -30.67 1.43 -23.24
N THR A 154 -31.69 1.04 -22.47
CA THR A 154 -31.55 0.27 -21.22
C THR A 154 -30.66 -0.99 -21.33
N PRO A 155 -30.74 -1.82 -22.40
CA PRO A 155 -29.88 -3.02 -22.51
C PRO A 155 -28.39 -2.68 -22.65
N LEU A 156 -28.03 -1.55 -23.27
CA LEU A 156 -26.64 -1.13 -23.44
C LEU A 156 -26.00 -0.76 -22.10
N VAL A 157 -26.74 -0.01 -21.27
CA VAL A 157 -26.29 0.39 -19.92
C VAL A 157 -26.09 -0.84 -19.02
N LEU A 158 -27.02 -1.80 -19.09
CA LEU A 158 -26.88 -3.09 -18.40
C LEU A 158 -25.67 -3.88 -18.87
N MET A 159 -25.33 -3.83 -20.16
CA MET A 159 -24.14 -4.49 -20.70
C MET A 159 -22.85 -3.89 -20.11
N PHE A 160 -22.70 -2.57 -20.13
CA PHE A 160 -21.54 -1.89 -19.54
C PHE A 160 -21.39 -2.18 -18.05
N TYR A 161 -22.49 -2.15 -17.30
CA TYR A 161 -22.47 -2.48 -15.88
C TYR A 161 -22.05 -3.93 -15.62
N ASN A 162 -22.49 -4.89 -16.45
CA ASN A 162 -22.05 -6.28 -16.32
C ASN A 162 -20.56 -6.45 -16.61
N ILE A 163 -20.03 -5.78 -17.65
CA ILE A 163 -18.59 -5.81 -17.95
C ILE A 163 -17.79 -5.24 -16.78
N PHE A 164 -18.22 -4.11 -16.23
CA PHE A 164 -17.59 -3.52 -15.06
C PHE A 164 -17.64 -4.44 -13.84
N ALA A 165 -18.80 -5.04 -13.56
CA ALA A 165 -18.98 -5.95 -12.42
C ALA A 165 -18.11 -7.21 -12.54
N ILE A 166 -17.99 -7.79 -13.74
CA ILE A 166 -17.11 -8.95 -14.01
C ILE A 166 -15.64 -8.56 -13.80
N THR A 167 -15.22 -7.43 -14.38
CA THR A 167 -13.85 -6.93 -14.25
C THR A 167 -13.50 -6.67 -12.78
N LEU A 168 -14.40 -6.02 -12.04
CA LEU A 168 -14.20 -5.77 -10.62
C LEU A 168 -14.19 -7.07 -9.82
N SER A 169 -15.03 -8.06 -10.17
CA SER A 169 -15.05 -9.35 -9.47
C SER A 169 -13.74 -10.11 -9.63
N ILE A 170 -13.13 -10.10 -10.82
CA ILE A 170 -11.83 -10.75 -11.07
C ILE A 170 -10.71 -10.03 -10.29
N LEU A 171 -10.75 -8.70 -10.28
CA LEU A 171 -9.79 -7.88 -9.51
C LEU A 171 -9.99 -8.00 -8.00
N ASN A 172 -11.22 -8.21 -7.54
CA ASN A 172 -11.57 -8.21 -6.12
C ASN A 172 -10.84 -9.32 -5.37
N ASP A 173 -10.61 -10.49 -5.97
CA ASP A 173 -9.93 -11.59 -5.28
C ASP A 173 -8.49 -11.22 -4.91
N GLY A 174 -7.75 -10.59 -5.84
CA GLY A 174 -6.39 -10.10 -5.57
C GLY A 174 -6.36 -8.87 -4.67
N ILE A 175 -7.24 -7.89 -4.94
CA ILE A 175 -7.31 -6.65 -4.17
C ILE A 175 -7.73 -6.93 -2.72
N SER A 176 -8.60 -7.91 -2.49
CA SER A 176 -9.13 -8.22 -1.16
C SER A 176 -8.06 -8.71 -0.19
N THR A 177 -7.11 -9.51 -0.66
CA THR A 177 -5.97 -9.94 0.15
C THR A 177 -5.00 -8.82 0.44
N ILE A 178 -4.73 -7.97 -0.56
CA ILE A 178 -3.86 -6.79 -0.38
C ILE A 178 -4.48 -5.83 0.65
N ILE A 179 -5.79 -5.58 0.59
CA ILE A 179 -6.48 -4.70 1.54
C ILE A 179 -6.41 -5.28 2.96
N ALA A 180 -6.70 -6.57 3.14
CA ALA A 180 -6.64 -7.20 4.46
C ALA A 180 -5.24 -7.15 5.07
N LEU A 181 -4.21 -7.50 4.28
CA LEU A 181 -2.82 -7.44 4.73
C LEU A 181 -2.37 -6.01 5.02
N ALA A 182 -2.70 -5.06 4.14
CA ALA A 182 -2.33 -3.66 4.33
C ALA A 182 -2.98 -3.07 5.59
N MET A 183 -4.26 -3.32 5.83
CA MET A 183 -4.95 -2.86 7.05
C MET A 183 -4.37 -3.51 8.31
N GLY A 184 -4.11 -4.82 8.29
CA GLY A 184 -3.51 -5.54 9.42
C GLY A 184 -2.11 -5.02 9.75
N LEU A 185 -1.24 -4.92 8.74
CA LEU A 185 0.13 -4.42 8.92
C LEU A 185 0.16 -2.95 9.33
N ALA A 186 -0.69 -2.10 8.77
CA ALA A 186 -0.80 -0.70 9.17
C ALA A 186 -1.12 -0.58 10.66
N CYS A 187 -2.11 -1.35 11.15
CA CYS A 187 -2.48 -1.35 12.56
C CYS A 187 -1.32 -1.80 13.46
N VAL A 188 -0.61 -2.87 13.09
CA VAL A 188 0.52 -3.38 13.88
C VAL A 188 1.68 -2.37 13.91
N ILE A 189 2.08 -1.87 12.75
CA ILE A 189 3.19 -0.91 12.63
C ILE A 189 2.86 0.37 13.41
N GLU A 190 1.64 0.87 13.31
CA GLU A 190 1.23 2.07 14.04
C GLU A 190 1.34 1.89 15.55
N VAL A 191 0.73 0.83 16.11
CA VAL A 191 0.80 0.54 17.55
C VAL A 191 2.25 0.39 18.00
N CYS A 192 3.09 -0.31 17.22
CA CYS A 192 4.51 -0.44 17.51
C CYS A 192 5.26 0.90 17.47
N THR A 193 5.02 1.74 16.45
CA THR A 193 5.70 3.04 16.32
C THR A 193 5.32 4.00 17.44
N ILE A 194 4.05 4.05 17.84
CA ILE A 194 3.59 4.89 18.96
C ILE A 194 4.17 4.37 20.28
N PHE A 195 4.15 3.05 20.50
CA PHE A 195 4.75 2.45 21.68
C PHE A 195 6.25 2.76 21.78
N LEU A 196 6.99 2.64 20.67
CA LEU A 196 8.41 2.98 20.59
C LEU A 196 8.65 4.49 20.78
N ALA A 197 7.76 5.36 20.29
CA ALA A 197 7.88 6.80 20.52
C ALA A 197 7.73 7.17 22.01
N ILE A 198 6.85 6.49 22.74
CA ILE A 198 6.60 6.77 24.16
C ILE A 198 7.67 6.12 25.05
N LYS A 199 7.87 4.81 24.92
CA LYS A 199 8.76 4.04 25.80
C LYS A 199 10.22 4.08 25.36
N GLY A 200 10.45 4.16 24.05
CA GLY A 200 11.78 4.17 23.47
C GLY A 200 12.56 5.45 23.68
N ARG A 201 12.01 6.50 24.33
CA ARG A 201 12.72 7.79 24.49
C ARG A 201 14.07 7.66 25.21
N ALA A 202 14.20 6.71 26.13
CA ALA A 202 15.47 6.45 26.83
C ALA A 202 16.41 5.49 26.08
N VAL A 203 15.90 4.75 25.10
CA VAL A 203 16.62 3.65 24.42
C VAL A 203 16.99 4.02 22.97
N VAL A 204 16.17 4.82 22.32
CA VAL A 204 16.29 5.21 20.91
C VAL A 204 17.21 6.43 20.79
N PRO A 205 18.22 6.41 19.91
CA PRO A 205 19.07 7.56 19.65
C PRO A 205 18.25 8.79 19.23
N ALA A 206 18.61 9.96 19.76
CA ALA A 206 17.88 11.22 19.53
C ALA A 206 17.68 11.55 18.03
N ALA A 207 18.62 11.15 17.16
CA ALA A 207 18.54 11.37 15.71
C ALA A 207 17.40 10.58 15.03
N ILE A 208 17.07 9.39 15.55
CA ILE A 208 16.07 8.49 14.97
C ILE A 208 14.69 8.72 15.61
N TYR A 209 14.67 9.25 16.84
CA TYR A 209 13.45 9.53 17.59
C TYR A 209 12.34 10.24 16.79
N PRO A 210 12.58 11.31 15.98
CA PRO A 210 11.51 11.98 15.26
C PRO A 210 10.82 11.13 14.18
N ILE A 211 11.42 10.02 13.74
CA ILE A 211 10.83 9.13 12.72
C ILE A 211 9.60 8.42 13.28
N PHE A 212 9.64 7.95 14.53
CA PHE A 212 8.56 7.19 15.15
C PHE A 212 7.23 7.97 15.26
N PRO A 213 7.17 9.18 15.85
CA PRO A 213 5.93 9.96 15.89
C PRO A 213 5.50 10.42 14.48
N SER A 214 6.45 10.65 13.57
CA SER A 214 6.12 10.98 12.17
C SER A 214 5.41 9.81 11.47
N LEU A 215 5.89 8.58 11.65
CA LEU A 215 5.23 7.37 11.13
C LEU A 215 3.88 7.12 11.79
N GLY A 216 3.80 7.29 13.11
CA GLY A 216 2.55 7.17 13.86
C GLY A 216 1.47 8.16 13.39
N PHE A 217 1.84 9.33 12.86
CA PHE A 217 0.91 10.26 12.23
C PHE A 217 0.62 9.93 10.76
N ALA A 218 1.65 9.57 10.00
CA ALA A 218 1.52 9.31 8.56
C ALA A 218 0.64 8.10 8.24
N ILE A 219 0.76 7.02 9.02
CA ILE A 219 0.02 5.76 8.77
C ILE A 219 -1.51 5.96 8.87
N PRO A 220 -2.06 6.59 9.92
CA PRO A 220 -3.49 6.93 9.99
C PRO A 220 -3.98 7.79 8.83
N VAL A 221 -3.20 8.80 8.42
CA VAL A 221 -3.59 9.72 7.34
C VAL A 221 -3.68 8.99 6.00
N VAL A 222 -2.67 8.16 5.69
CA VAL A 222 -2.67 7.33 4.48
C VAL A 222 -3.80 6.31 4.53
N SER A 223 -4.01 5.66 5.68
CA SER A 223 -5.11 4.71 5.85
C SER A 223 -6.49 5.39 5.69
N TYR A 224 -6.62 6.66 6.10
CA TYR A 224 -7.88 7.40 6.03
C TYR A 224 -8.29 7.75 4.62
N THR A 225 -7.33 8.15 3.80
CA THR A 225 -7.55 8.48 2.40
C THR A 225 -7.87 7.22 1.60
N LEU A 226 -7.01 6.20 1.67
CA LEU A 226 -7.19 4.94 0.92
C LEU A 226 -8.49 4.21 1.28
N LEU A 227 -8.80 4.10 2.58
CA LEU A 227 -10.02 3.45 3.05
C LEU A 227 -11.26 4.26 2.72
N GLY A 228 -11.16 5.60 2.70
CA GLY A 228 -12.22 6.51 2.28
C GLY A 228 -12.61 6.29 0.82
N ASP A 229 -11.63 6.25 -0.07
CA ASP A 229 -11.85 6.03 -1.50
C ASP A 229 -12.45 4.63 -1.76
N ALA A 230 -11.92 3.60 -1.09
CA ALA A 230 -12.42 2.24 -1.22
C ALA A 230 -13.90 2.10 -0.78
N VAL A 231 -14.28 2.76 0.31
CA VAL A 231 -15.68 2.80 0.78
C VAL A 231 -16.57 3.59 -0.19
N ASN A 232 -16.07 4.69 -0.75
CA ASN A 232 -16.83 5.54 -1.68
C ASN A 232 -17.20 4.81 -2.98
N VAL A 233 -16.32 3.94 -3.49
CA VAL A 233 -16.61 3.06 -4.65
C VAL A 233 -17.82 2.15 -4.36
N GLY A 234 -17.86 1.55 -3.16
CA GLY A 234 -18.97 0.71 -2.72
C GLY A 234 -20.28 1.51 -2.59
N GLU A 235 -20.24 2.71 -2.02
CA GLU A 235 -21.42 3.59 -1.88
C GLU A 235 -21.96 4.07 -3.22
N THR A 236 -21.09 4.47 -4.14
CA THR A 236 -21.47 4.93 -5.47
C THR A 236 -22.18 3.81 -6.23
N THR A 237 -21.67 2.58 -6.14
CA THR A 237 -22.29 1.41 -6.75
C THR A 237 -23.65 1.09 -6.14
N ARG A 238 -23.82 1.24 -4.82
CA ARG A 238 -25.13 1.10 -4.15
C ARG A 238 -26.12 2.15 -4.62
N ARG A 239 -25.71 3.43 -4.69
CA ARG A 239 -26.58 4.53 -5.16
C ARG A 239 -27.02 4.30 -6.59
N LEU A 240 -26.10 3.88 -7.46
CA LEU A 240 -26.41 3.54 -8.84
C LEU A 240 -27.43 2.39 -8.93
N LYS A 241 -27.25 1.32 -8.15
CA LYS A 241 -28.21 0.21 -8.11
C LYS A 241 -29.59 0.66 -7.64
N THR A 242 -29.67 1.49 -6.60
CA THR A 242 -30.94 2.02 -6.08
C THR A 242 -31.62 2.93 -7.09
N ALA A 243 -30.87 3.82 -7.75
CA ALA A 243 -31.39 4.67 -8.82
C ALA A 243 -31.98 3.82 -9.96
N CYS A 244 -31.24 2.81 -10.44
CA CYS A 244 -31.74 1.89 -11.47
C CYS A 244 -33.00 1.12 -11.01
N ASN A 245 -33.07 0.69 -9.75
CA ASN A 245 -34.23 -0.01 -9.22
C ASN A 245 -35.48 0.90 -9.15
N ASN A 246 -35.31 2.16 -8.73
CA ASN A 246 -36.37 3.15 -8.69
C ASN A 246 -36.89 3.48 -10.11
N HIS A 247 -35.99 3.62 -11.08
CA HIS A 247 -36.37 3.84 -12.49
C HIS A 247 -37.15 2.66 -13.08
N ILE A 248 -36.78 1.42 -12.78
CA ILE A 248 -37.52 0.25 -13.24
C ILE A 248 -38.91 0.18 -12.62
N ALA A 249 -39.05 0.55 -11.34
CA ALA A 249 -40.33 0.52 -10.64
C ALA A 249 -41.39 1.44 -11.26
N MET A 250 -40.97 2.49 -11.99
CA MET A 250 -41.87 3.44 -12.65
C MET A 250 -42.42 2.96 -14.00
N ARG A 251 -41.81 1.97 -14.67
CA ARG A 251 -42.35 1.41 -15.92
C ARG A 251 -43.32 0.27 -15.59
N LYS A 252 -44.41 0.10 -16.35
CA LYS A 252 -45.39 -0.99 -16.19
C LYS A 252 -45.18 -2.16 -17.16
N ASP A 253 -44.54 -1.94 -18.30
CA ASP A 253 -44.68 -2.86 -19.45
C ASP A 253 -43.51 -3.86 -19.61
N THR A 254 -42.36 -3.63 -18.95
CA THR A 254 -41.15 -4.48 -19.05
C THR A 254 -40.53 -4.88 -17.70
N VAL A 255 -41.30 -4.74 -16.62
CA VAL A 255 -40.81 -4.78 -15.23
C VAL A 255 -40.30 -6.17 -14.82
N GLY A 256 -40.96 -7.24 -15.29
CA GLY A 256 -40.73 -8.59 -14.79
C GLY A 256 -39.30 -9.08 -15.01
N TYR A 257 -38.81 -9.01 -16.25
CA TYR A 257 -37.47 -9.48 -16.60
C TYR A 257 -36.37 -8.56 -16.04
N MET A 258 -36.50 -7.23 -16.21
CA MET A 258 -35.46 -6.31 -15.76
C MET A 258 -35.34 -6.25 -14.24
N LYS A 259 -36.45 -6.32 -13.49
CA LYS A 259 -36.43 -6.38 -12.03
C LYS A 259 -35.77 -7.65 -11.49
N ARG A 260 -35.85 -8.78 -12.23
CA ARG A 260 -35.08 -9.99 -11.90
C ARG A 260 -33.60 -9.77 -12.18
N ARG A 261 -33.25 -9.21 -13.35
CA ARG A 261 -31.86 -8.97 -13.74
C ARG A 261 -31.14 -7.99 -12.82
N ILE A 262 -31.75 -6.86 -12.46
CA ILE A 262 -31.15 -5.89 -11.52
C ILE A 262 -31.00 -6.48 -10.11
N ARG A 263 -31.95 -7.32 -9.67
CA ARG A 263 -31.80 -8.04 -8.39
C ARG A 263 -30.64 -9.03 -8.44
N ALA A 264 -30.44 -9.70 -9.57
CA ALA A 264 -29.35 -10.65 -9.76
C ALA A 264 -27.97 -9.99 -9.75
N VAL A 265 -27.83 -8.72 -10.18
CA VAL A 265 -26.51 -8.08 -10.15
C VAL A 265 -26.13 -7.72 -8.72
N LYS A 266 -25.07 -8.36 -8.21
CA LYS A 266 -24.48 -8.04 -6.91
C LYS A 266 -23.91 -6.62 -6.94
N VAL A 267 -24.02 -5.91 -5.82
CA VAL A 267 -23.36 -4.61 -5.68
C VAL A 267 -21.87 -4.90 -5.65
N ALA A 268 -21.14 -4.31 -6.58
CA ALA A 268 -19.69 -4.36 -6.58
C ALA A 268 -19.19 -3.65 -5.31
N GLN A 269 -18.67 -4.42 -4.36
CA GLN A 269 -18.11 -3.92 -3.11
C GLN A 269 -16.75 -4.55 -2.91
N LEU A 270 -15.77 -3.72 -2.54
CA LEU A 270 -14.46 -4.22 -2.14
C LEU A 270 -14.60 -4.95 -0.80
N SER A 271 -14.02 -6.13 -0.71
CA SER A 271 -13.87 -6.89 0.52
C SER A 271 -12.42 -6.92 0.96
N GLY A 272 -12.18 -7.18 2.25
CA GLY A 272 -10.90 -7.66 2.76
C GLY A 272 -11.02 -9.15 3.08
N GLY A 273 -10.04 -9.95 2.68
CA GLY A 273 -10.14 -11.41 2.78
C GLY A 273 -8.86 -12.14 2.39
N ILE A 274 -8.65 -13.33 2.92
CA ILE A 274 -7.43 -14.14 2.72
C ILE A 274 -7.82 -15.44 2.01
N PHE A 275 -7.10 -15.84 0.95
CA PHE A 275 -7.32 -17.10 0.22
C PHE A 275 -8.80 -17.35 -0.16
N SER A 276 -9.44 -16.35 -0.77
CA SER A 276 -10.86 -16.40 -1.18
C SER A 276 -11.88 -16.36 -0.03
N TYR A 277 -11.45 -16.40 1.23
CA TYR A 277 -12.33 -16.16 2.37
C TYR A 277 -12.52 -14.66 2.59
N THR A 278 -13.76 -14.21 2.42
CA THR A 278 -14.16 -12.84 2.72
C THR A 278 -14.23 -12.66 4.24
N LEU A 279 -13.32 -11.87 4.82
CA LEU A 279 -13.30 -11.58 6.26
C LEU A 279 -14.24 -10.43 6.59
N PHE A 280 -14.18 -9.36 5.81
CA PHE A 280 -15.02 -8.18 6.02
C PHE A 280 -15.33 -7.46 4.70
N PHE A 281 -16.47 -6.77 4.65
CA PHE A 281 -16.81 -5.86 3.56
C PHE A 281 -16.37 -4.44 3.91
N LEU A 282 -15.86 -3.70 2.94
CA LEU A 282 -15.52 -2.29 3.13
C LEU A 282 -16.79 -1.44 3.12
N ASN A 283 -17.26 -1.11 4.31
CA ASN A 283 -18.40 -0.22 4.56
C ASN A 283 -17.97 0.93 5.48
N LYS A 284 -18.82 1.96 5.61
CA LYS A 284 -18.60 3.06 6.59
C LYS A 284 -18.32 2.56 8.01
N CYS A 285 -19.03 1.50 8.43
CA CYS A 285 -18.83 0.89 9.74
C CYS A 285 -17.43 0.26 9.88
N THR A 286 -16.92 -0.39 8.83
CA THR A 286 -15.58 -0.99 8.81
C THR A 286 -14.50 0.08 8.95
N LYS A 287 -14.69 1.23 8.28
CA LYS A 287 -13.82 2.40 8.45
C LYS A 287 -13.79 2.82 9.92
N ALA A 288 -14.95 3.03 10.54
CA ALA A 288 -15.03 3.43 11.95
C ALA A 288 -14.42 2.39 12.90
N MET A 289 -14.72 1.10 12.69
CA MET A 289 -14.15 0.01 13.50
C MET A 289 -12.63 -0.06 13.37
N PHE A 290 -12.07 0.13 12.18
CA PHE A 290 -10.63 0.12 11.98
C PHE A 290 -9.92 1.20 12.81
N TYR A 291 -10.41 2.45 12.75
CA TYR A 291 -9.86 3.55 13.58
C TYR A 291 -10.06 3.30 15.06
N TRP A 292 -11.23 2.79 15.44
CA TRP A 292 -11.51 2.44 16.82
C TRP A 292 -10.52 1.38 17.33
N SER A 293 -10.26 0.33 16.55
CA SER A 293 -9.29 -0.71 16.88
C SER A 293 -7.87 -0.14 17.01
N MET A 294 -7.42 0.69 16.07
CA MET A 294 -6.11 1.35 16.18
C MET A 294 -5.97 2.17 17.46
N LEU A 295 -6.95 3.03 17.75
CA LEU A 295 -6.94 3.86 18.97
C LEU A 295 -7.02 2.99 20.23
N TYR A 296 -7.87 1.97 20.23
CA TYR A 296 -8.03 1.05 21.35
C TYR A 296 -6.73 0.31 21.65
N TYR A 297 -6.10 -0.31 20.64
CA TYR A 297 -4.84 -1.04 20.83
C TYR A 297 -3.69 -0.10 21.18
N THR A 298 -3.67 1.10 20.62
CA THR A 298 -2.69 2.13 21.02
C THR A 298 -2.85 2.51 22.48
N ASN A 299 -4.07 2.76 22.94
CA ASN A 299 -4.35 3.09 24.33
C ASN A 299 -3.99 1.93 25.27
N VAL A 300 -4.35 0.69 24.91
CA VAL A 300 -3.98 -0.51 25.69
C VAL A 300 -2.46 -0.65 25.75
N ALA A 301 -1.74 -0.46 24.63
CA ALA A 301 -0.30 -0.48 24.60
C ALA A 301 0.32 0.63 25.48
N CYS A 302 -0.26 1.83 25.47
CA CYS A 302 0.18 2.95 26.32
C CYS A 302 -0.11 2.70 27.81
N LEU A 303 -1.24 2.10 28.16
CA LEU A 303 -1.61 1.79 29.54
C LEU A 303 -0.87 0.57 30.09
N SER A 304 -0.39 -0.33 29.24
CA SER A 304 0.46 -1.45 29.66
C SER A 304 1.81 -1.02 30.26
N ILE A 305 2.11 0.29 30.23
CA ILE A 305 3.35 0.89 30.70
C ILE A 305 3.34 1.15 32.22
N SER A 306 2.18 1.13 32.89
CA SER A 306 2.05 1.55 34.30
C SER A 306 2.10 0.42 35.35
N LEU A 307 2.76 -0.70 35.06
CA LEU A 307 3.00 -1.83 35.98
C LEU A 307 4.46 -2.26 35.92
#